data_AF-A0A6N7JQA1-F1
#
_entry.id   AF-A0A6N7JQA1-F1
#
_cell.length_a   1.000
_cell.length_b   1.000
_cell.length_c   1.000
_cell.angle_alpha   90.00
_cell.angle_beta   90.00
_cell.angle_gamma   90.00
#
_symmetry.space_group_name_H-M   'P 1'
#
loop_
_entity.id
_entity.type
_entity.pdbx_description
1 polymer ?
#
loop_
_entity_poly.entity_id
_entity_poly.type
_entity_poly.pdbx_seq_one_letter_code
_entity_poly.pdbx_strand_id
1 'polypeptide(L)'
;MASWSGHERRCTRPTAGPRIAIDALLAVYNIPRISQVQLIYRATLADPAIAAGPESLEVAMFNWDDIPWHDLAFPSVRWALEQYRARTGQAAFPPASNPPPPVEGL
;
A
#
# COMPACT_ATOMS: atom_id res chain seq x y z
N MET A 1 -25.25 -32.21 -26.34
CA MET A 1 -23.88 -31.68 -26.50
C MET A 1 -23.93 -30.18 -26.23
N ALA A 2 -23.66 -29.76 -24.99
CA ALA A 2 -23.57 -28.35 -24.64
C ALA A 2 -22.15 -27.89 -24.92
N SER A 3 -21.97 -27.11 -25.99
CA SER A 3 -20.70 -26.47 -26.33
C SER A 3 -20.56 -25.19 -25.51
N TRP A 4 -19.54 -25.18 -24.66
CA TRP A 4 -19.13 -24.06 -23.83
C TRP A 4 -18.26 -23.13 -24.69
N SER A 5 -18.80 -22.02 -25.20
CA SER A 5 -17.99 -20.96 -25.81
C SER A 5 -17.70 -19.91 -24.74
N GLY A 6 -16.47 -19.93 -24.25
CA GLY A 6 -15.97 -19.06 -23.19
C GLY A 6 -16.23 -17.58 -23.47
N HIS A 7 -16.80 -16.93 -22.48
CA HIS A 7 -16.95 -15.49 -22.41
C HIS A 7 -15.58 -14.80 -22.39
N GLU A 8 -15.17 -14.19 -23.51
CA GLU A 8 -14.17 -13.12 -23.48
C GLU A 8 -14.86 -11.86 -22.97
N ARG A 9 -14.98 -11.77 -21.64
CA ARG A 9 -15.32 -10.52 -20.99
C ARG A 9 -14.11 -9.61 -21.14
N ARG A 10 -14.17 -8.75 -22.16
CA ARG A 10 -13.40 -7.51 -22.26
C ARG A 10 -13.33 -6.91 -20.86
N CYS A 11 -12.16 -6.96 -20.21
CA CYS A 11 -11.94 -6.26 -18.96
C CYS A 11 -12.16 -4.79 -19.24
N THR A 12 -13.36 -4.31 -18.92
CA THR A 12 -13.72 -2.91 -18.85
C THR A 12 -12.66 -2.25 -17.99
N ARG A 13 -11.77 -1.47 -18.62
CA ARG A 13 -10.85 -0.55 -17.96
C ARG A 13 -11.65 0.11 -16.82
N PRO A 14 -11.31 -0.12 -15.53
CA PRO A 14 -12.05 0.55 -14.48
C PRO A 14 -11.85 2.04 -14.68
N THR A 15 -12.98 2.70 -14.88
CA THR A 15 -13.14 4.12 -15.09
C THR A 15 -12.37 4.88 -14.01
N ALA A 16 -11.33 5.60 -14.42
CA ALA A 16 -10.60 6.60 -13.64
C ALA A 16 -10.39 6.24 -12.15
N GLY A 17 -9.41 5.37 -11.88
CA GLY A 17 -8.84 5.29 -10.53
C GLY A 17 -8.23 6.62 -10.10
N PRO A 18 -8.02 6.82 -8.78
CA PRO A 18 -7.46 8.05 -8.26
C PRO A 18 -6.14 8.41 -8.97
N ARG A 19 -5.99 9.67 -9.39
CA ARG A 19 -4.73 10.16 -9.94
C ARG A 19 -3.74 10.31 -8.80
N ILE A 20 -2.70 9.48 -8.80
CA ILE A 20 -1.68 9.43 -7.75
C ILE A 20 -0.38 9.97 -8.35
N ALA A 21 0.20 10.98 -7.71
CA ALA A 21 1.53 11.49 -8.03
C ALA A 21 2.54 10.85 -7.07
N ILE A 22 3.48 10.05 -7.58
CA ILE A 22 4.51 9.40 -6.77
C ILE A 22 5.57 10.44 -6.41
N ASP A 23 5.81 10.64 -5.11
CA ASP A 23 6.75 11.64 -4.62
C ASP A 23 8.15 11.05 -4.38
N ALA A 24 8.21 9.95 -3.62
CA ALA A 24 9.48 9.33 -3.23
C ALA A 24 9.30 7.87 -2.82
N LEU A 25 10.36 7.08 -2.93
CA LEU A 25 10.43 5.74 -2.36
C LEU A 25 10.56 5.86 -0.84
N LEU A 26 9.53 5.43 -0.11
CA LEU A 26 9.46 5.52 1.35
C LEU A 26 10.21 4.39 2.03
N ALA A 27 10.01 3.16 1.56
CA ALA A 27 10.62 1.99 2.17
C ALA A 27 10.80 0.83 1.17
N VAL A 28 11.80 0.00 1.45
CA VAL A 28 12.04 -1.28 0.78
C VAL A 28 12.09 -2.35 1.84
N TYR A 29 11.08 -3.20 1.88
CA TYR A 29 10.99 -4.31 2.81
C TYR A 29 11.26 -5.64 2.11
N ASN A 30 12.35 -6.30 2.48
CA ASN A 30 12.61 -7.67 2.10
C ASN A 30 11.90 -8.62 3.08
N ILE A 31 11.01 -9.48 2.61
CA ILE A 31 10.33 -10.48 3.45
C ILE A 31 10.80 -11.87 2.99
N PRO A 32 11.94 -12.37 3.52
CA PRO A 32 12.57 -13.60 3.01
C PRO A 32 11.68 -14.83 3.16
N ARG A 33 10.86 -14.87 4.22
CA ARG A 33 9.94 -16.00 4.51
C ARG A 33 8.96 -16.29 3.38
N ILE A 34 8.59 -15.27 2.60
CA ILE A 34 7.69 -15.39 1.44
C ILE A 34 8.42 -15.05 0.12
N SER A 35 9.75 -14.94 0.14
CA SER A 35 10.59 -14.58 -1.02
C SER A 35 10.09 -13.34 -1.77
N GLN A 36 9.61 -12.32 -1.06
CA GLN A 36 9.01 -11.13 -1.66
C GLN A 36 9.69 -9.85 -1.16
N VAL A 37 9.92 -8.90 -2.08
CA VAL A 37 10.36 -7.55 -1.76
C VAL A 37 9.19 -6.58 -1.97
N GLN A 38 8.85 -5.81 -0.95
CA GLN A 38 7.81 -4.78 -1.00
C GLN A 38 8.45 -3.40 -1.13
N LEU A 39 8.11 -2.69 -2.19
CA LEU A 39 8.52 -1.30 -2.40
C LEU A 39 7.33 -0.40 -2.04
N ILE A 40 7.51 0.44 -1.03
CA ILE A 40 6.48 1.36 -0.55
C ILE A 40 6.85 2.76 -1.01
N TYR A 41 5.91 3.42 -1.68
CA TYR A 41 6.08 4.79 -2.18
C TYR A 41 5.23 5.76 -1.37
N ARG A 42 5.80 6.93 -1.06
CA ARG A 42 5.01 8.10 -0.68
C ARG A 42 4.44 8.69 -1.95
N ALA A 43 3.15 8.94 -1.94
CA ALA A 43 2.48 9.55 -3.07
C ALA A 43 1.38 10.50 -2.59
N THR A 44 1.11 11.50 -3.40
CA THR A 44 0.05 12.47 -3.17
C THR A 44 -1.12 12.15 -4.07
N LEU A 45 -2.31 12.12 -3.47
CA LEU A 45 -3.55 11.97 -4.18
C LEU A 45 -3.91 13.30 -4.86
N ALA A 46 -3.87 13.35 -6.19
CA ALA A 46 -4.13 14.56 -6.97
C ALA A 46 -5.63 14.88 -7.11
N ASP A 47 -6.49 13.89 -6.90
CA ASP A 47 -7.95 14.01 -6.97
C ASP A 47 -8.58 13.30 -5.77
N PRO A 48 -9.37 13.98 -4.92
CA PRO A 48 -9.95 13.38 -3.71
C PRO A 48 -10.99 12.29 -4.01
N ALA A 49 -11.40 12.12 -5.27
CA ALA A 49 -12.29 11.03 -5.66
C ALA A 49 -11.59 9.66 -5.53
N ILE A 50 -11.82 8.98 -4.40
CA ILE A 50 -11.46 7.58 -4.19
C ILE A 50 -12.66 6.68 -4.42
N ALA A 51 -12.44 5.55 -5.10
CA ALA A 51 -13.45 4.52 -5.31
C ALA A 51 -12.81 3.15 -5.08
N ALA A 52 -13.55 2.26 -4.42
CA ALA A 52 -13.11 0.89 -4.18
C ALA A 52 -13.03 0.14 -5.51
N GLY A 53 -11.85 -0.39 -5.83
CA GLY A 53 -11.65 -1.24 -7.00
C GLY A 53 -12.16 -2.67 -6.75
N PRO A 54 -12.13 -3.55 -7.76
CA PRO A 54 -12.59 -4.94 -7.63
C PRO A 54 -11.79 -5.77 -6.62
N GLU A 55 -10.60 -5.31 -6.23
CA GLU A 55 -9.71 -5.97 -5.25
C GLU A 55 -9.84 -5.37 -3.84
N SER A 56 -10.64 -4.33 -3.67
CA SER A 56 -10.83 -3.62 -2.40
C SER A 56 -12.31 -3.67 -2.03
N LEU A 57 -12.62 -4.13 -0.83
CA LEU A 57 -14.00 -4.15 -0.34
C LEU A 57 -14.50 -2.73 -0.10
N GLU A 58 -13.67 -1.90 0.55
CA GLU A 58 -13.96 -0.52 0.90
C GLU A 58 -12.67 0.31 0.87
N VAL A 59 -12.80 1.62 0.63
CA VAL A 59 -11.71 2.59 0.70
C VAL A 59 -12.18 3.83 1.46
N ALA A 60 -11.34 4.36 2.34
CA ALA A 60 -11.63 5.56 3.10
C ALA A 60 -10.33 6.35 3.34
N MET A 61 -10.46 7.66 3.56
CA MET A 61 -9.36 8.51 4.01
C MET A 61 -9.44 8.61 5.53
N PHE A 62 -8.31 8.39 6.21
CA PHE A 62 -8.22 8.44 7.66
C PHE A 62 -7.30 9.59 8.07
N ASN A 63 -7.66 10.32 9.13
CA ASN A 63 -6.65 11.10 9.85
C ASN A 63 -5.72 10.14 10.58
N TRP A 64 -4.55 10.65 10.97
CA TRP A 64 -3.55 9.81 11.61
C TRP A 64 -4.07 9.10 12.87
N ASP A 65 -4.83 9.82 13.70
CA ASP A 65 -5.34 9.30 14.98
C ASP A 65 -6.52 8.34 14.80
N ASP A 66 -7.14 8.34 13.61
CA ASP A 66 -8.28 7.47 13.24
C ASP A 66 -7.82 6.17 12.55
N ILE A 67 -6.52 5.98 12.34
CA ILE A 67 -5.99 4.77 11.69
C ILE A 67 -6.29 3.54 12.58
N PRO A 68 -6.95 2.49 12.06
CA PRO A 68 -7.26 1.29 12.83
C PRO A 68 -6.02 0.40 12.98
N TRP A 69 -5.10 0.79 13.86
CA TRP A 69 -3.80 0.13 14.05
C TRP A 69 -3.88 -1.35 14.38
N HIS A 70 -4.94 -1.78 15.06
CA HIS A 70 -5.16 -3.18 15.44
C HIS A 70 -5.66 -4.03 14.26
N ASP A 71 -6.34 -3.42 13.29
CA ASP A 71 -6.98 -4.12 12.17
C ASP A 71 -6.13 -4.09 10.88
N LEU A 72 -4.91 -3.55 10.96
CA LEU A 72 -3.94 -3.57 9.87
C LEU A 72 -3.55 -5.02 9.54
N ALA A 73 -3.88 -5.45 8.32
CA ALA A 73 -3.66 -6.84 7.86
C ALA A 73 -2.19 -7.26 7.86
N PHE A 74 -1.24 -6.32 7.72
CA PHE A 74 0.18 -6.61 7.62
C PHE A 74 1.04 -5.70 8.51
N PRO A 75 2.04 -6.25 9.23
CA PRO A 75 3.00 -5.45 10.00
C PRO A 75 3.79 -4.45 9.15
N SER A 76 4.06 -4.77 7.88
CA SER A 76 4.79 -3.88 6.98
C SER A 76 4.06 -2.57 6.69
N VAL A 77 2.72 -2.58 6.73
CA VAL A 77 1.91 -1.36 6.60
C VAL A 77 2.09 -0.47 7.81
N ARG A 78 2.10 -1.04 9.02
CA ARG A 78 2.38 -0.27 10.25
C ARG A 78 3.76 0.39 10.16
N TRP A 79 4.80 -0.37 9.80
CA TRP A 79 6.15 0.18 9.65
C TRP A 79 6.18 1.30 8.62
N ALA A 80 5.54 1.10 7.45
CA ALA A 80 5.48 2.13 6.42
C ALA A 80 4.83 3.42 6.92
N LEU A 81 3.71 3.32 7.63
CA LEU A 81 3.03 4.48 8.20
C LEU A 81 3.93 5.21 9.21
N GLU A 82 4.55 4.49 10.14
CA GLU A 82 5.50 5.08 11.11
C GLU A 82 6.67 5.78 10.40
N GLN A 83 7.22 5.16 9.34
CA GLN A 83 8.27 5.76 8.52
C GLN A 83 7.79 7.03 7.80
N TYR A 84 6.52 7.08 7.36
CA TYR A 84 5.90 8.27 6.78
C TYR A 84 5.79 9.39 7.82
N ARG A 85 5.31 9.10 9.04
CA ARG A 85 5.21 10.09 10.11
C ARG A 85 6.56 10.63 10.54
N ALA A 86 7.57 9.79 10.65
CA ALA A 86 8.93 10.20 11.01
C ALA A 86 9.59 11.11 9.96
N ARG A 87 9.16 11.04 8.70
CA ARG A 87 9.69 11.82 7.56
C ARG A 87 8.71 12.88 7.05
N THR A 88 7.64 13.14 7.79
CA THR A 88 6.69 14.19 7.44
C THR A 88 7.41 15.54 7.42
N GLY A 89 7.20 16.32 6.36
CA GLY A 89 7.90 17.59 6.14
C GLY A 89 9.27 17.48 5.48
N GLN A 90 9.82 16.27 5.27
CA GLN A 90 11.08 16.09 4.55
C GLN A 90 10.82 15.87 3.06
N ALA A 91 11.48 16.67 2.22
CA ALA A 91 11.38 16.55 0.76
C ALA A 91 12.17 15.34 0.23
N ALA A 92 13.35 15.07 0.81
CA ALA A 92 14.23 13.97 0.43
C ALA A 92 14.73 13.21 1.66
N PHE A 93 14.77 11.89 1.55
CA PHE A 93 15.24 10.97 2.59
C PHE A 93 15.66 9.65 1.95
N PRO A 94 16.57 8.89 2.58
CA PRO A 94 16.85 7.53 2.16
C PRO A 94 15.62 6.64 2.42
N PRO A 95 15.32 5.69 1.53
CA PRO A 95 14.25 4.73 1.76
C PRO A 95 14.55 3.90 3.00
N ALA A 96 13.55 3.69 3.85
CA ALA A 96 13.69 2.82 5.01
C ALA A 96 13.89 1.36 4.57
N SER A 97 14.63 0.59 5.35
CA SER A 97 14.73 -0.87 5.20
C SER A 97 13.93 -1.57 6.28
N ASN A 98 13.93 -2.91 6.27
CA ASN A 98 13.34 -3.71 7.34
C ASN A 98 13.78 -3.23 8.71
N PRO A 99 12.86 -3.15 9.70
CA PRO A 99 13.29 -3.03 11.08
C PRO A 99 14.19 -4.23 11.43
N PRO A 100 15.16 -4.03 12.33
CA PRO A 100 15.99 -5.14 12.79
C PRO A 100 15.08 -6.26 13.31
N PRO A 101 15.45 -7.54 13.09
CA PRO A 101 14.71 -8.63 13.70
C PRO A 101 14.66 -8.39 15.21
N PRO A 102 13.57 -8.81 15.89
CA PRO A 102 13.54 -8.79 17.35
C PRO A 102 14.82 -9.45 17.87
N VAL A 103 15.52 -8.77 18.78
CA VAL A 103 16.62 -9.40 19.50
C VAL A 103 16.02 -10.53 20.32
N GLU A 104 16.28 -11.78 19.94
CA GLU A 104 15.86 -12.93 20.74
C GLU A 104 16.51 -12.80 22.13
N GLY A 105 15.68 -12.61 23.16
CA GLY A 105 16.12 -12.62 24.56
C GLY A 105 16.07 -11.29 25.34
N LEU A 106 15.34 -10.27 24.87
CA LEU A 106 14.94 -9.10 25.68
C LEU A 106 13.42 -8.90 25.65
#